data_AF-A0A3Q9RMH0-F1
#
_entry.id   AF-A0A3Q9RMH0-F1
#
_cell.length_a   1.000
_cell.length_b   1.000
_cell.length_c   1.000
_cell.angle_alpha   90.00
_cell.angle_beta   90.00
_cell.angle_gamma   90.00
#
_symmetry.space_group_name_H-M   'P 1'
#
loop_
_entity.id
_entity.type
_entity.pdbx_description
1 polymer ?
#
loop_
_entity_poly.entity_id
_entity_poly.type
_entity_poly.pdbx_seq_one_letter_code
_entity_poly.pdbx_strand_id
1 'polypeptide(L)'
;MGEVLNVVFDSSLSSLYSKLAKKQDELRRLQEIIPELEQLYNDFAINALACLEPSLAADAWKGDIASDFDEFRNREVYDSYKQILDEQFPQLFLIIQSKIESLLEEIQALHKAIAAAEAAAREEKEAKALQGK
;
A
#
# COMPACT_ATOMS: atom_id res chain seq x y z
N MET A 1 22.17 13.22 -38.15
CA MET A 1 21.96 13.65 -36.74
C MET A 1 20.48 13.82 -36.36
N GLY A 2 19.58 14.20 -37.28
CA GLY A 2 18.17 14.48 -36.95
C GLY A 2 17.27 13.28 -36.58
N GLU A 3 17.57 12.06 -37.07
CA GLU A 3 16.80 10.83 -36.74
C GLU A 3 17.14 10.25 -35.37
N VAL A 4 18.43 10.29 -34.98
CA VAL A 4 18.90 9.69 -33.72
C VAL A 4 18.33 10.43 -32.51
N LEU A 5 18.23 11.76 -32.56
CA LEU A 5 17.59 12.57 -31.52
C LEU A 5 16.09 12.25 -31.38
N ASN A 6 15.38 12.09 -32.50
CA ASN A 6 13.94 11.83 -32.50
C ASN A 6 13.59 10.47 -31.86
N VAL A 7 14.38 9.44 -32.15
CA VAL A 7 14.25 8.10 -31.54
C VAL A 7 14.57 8.13 -30.02
N VAL A 8 15.53 8.96 -29.60
CA VAL A 8 15.89 9.15 -28.18
C VAL A 8 14.77 9.88 -27.41
N PHE A 9 14.09 10.86 -28.00
CA PHE A 9 12.96 11.55 -27.36
C PHE A 9 11.70 10.67 -27.27
N ASP A 10 11.34 9.94 -28.34
CA ASP A 10 10.20 9.02 -28.32
C ASP A 10 10.41 7.88 -27.30
N SER A 11 11.63 7.35 -27.20
CA SER A 11 11.96 6.35 -26.18
C SER A 11 11.93 6.91 -24.76
N SER A 12 12.32 8.17 -24.54
CA SER A 12 12.22 8.86 -23.26
C SER A 12 10.76 9.09 -22.83
N LEU A 13 9.90 9.53 -23.75
CA LEU A 13 8.47 9.74 -23.49
C LEU A 13 7.75 8.42 -23.17
N SER A 14 8.02 7.38 -23.96
CA SER A 14 7.48 6.03 -23.73
C SER A 14 7.90 5.47 -22.37
N SER A 15 9.14 5.72 -21.95
CA SER A 15 9.63 5.34 -20.61
C SER A 15 8.87 6.06 -19.50
N LEU A 16 8.60 7.36 -19.63
CA LEU A 16 7.84 8.15 -18.66
C LEU A 16 6.41 7.65 -18.52
N TYR A 17 5.73 7.38 -19.64
CA TYR A 17 4.38 6.80 -19.62
C TYR A 17 4.35 5.41 -19.01
N SER A 18 5.34 4.58 -19.30
CA SER A 18 5.47 3.24 -18.70
C SER A 18 5.65 3.31 -17.17
N LYS A 19 6.47 4.25 -16.70
CA LYS A 19 6.63 4.52 -15.26
C LYS A 19 5.32 5.00 -14.64
N LEU A 20 4.61 5.92 -15.28
CA LEU A 20 3.32 6.43 -14.82
C LEU A 20 2.30 5.29 -14.67
N ALA A 21 2.14 4.47 -15.71
CA ALA A 21 1.22 3.33 -15.68
C ALA A 21 1.55 2.35 -14.55
N LYS A 22 2.84 2.04 -14.35
CA LYS A 22 3.28 1.18 -13.24
C LYS A 22 2.90 1.77 -11.87
N LYS A 23 3.09 3.09 -11.69
CA LYS A 23 2.77 3.76 -10.42
C LYS A 23 1.27 3.83 -10.14
N GLN A 24 0.47 4.04 -11.18
CA GLN A 24 -0.99 3.99 -11.09
C GLN A 24 -1.49 2.58 -10.74
N ASP A 25 -0.88 1.53 -11.30
CA ASP A 25 -1.18 0.14 -10.96
C ASP A 25 -0.80 -0.20 -9.50
N GLU A 26 0.40 0.21 -9.06
CA GLU A 26 0.85 0.08 -7.67
C GLU A 26 -0.14 0.75 -6.69
N LEU A 27 -0.58 1.98 -7.02
CA LEU A 27 -1.56 2.72 -6.22
C LEU A 27 -2.92 2.01 -6.18
N ARG A 28 -3.44 1.58 -7.33
CA ARG A 28 -4.72 0.87 -7.41
C ARG A 28 -4.71 -0.38 -6.52
N ARG A 29 -3.66 -1.19 -6.63
CA ARG A 29 -3.52 -2.43 -5.85
C ARG A 29 -3.47 -2.16 -4.34
N LEU A 30 -2.81 -1.08 -3.91
CA LEU A 30 -2.80 -0.69 -2.50
C LEU A 30 -4.18 -0.23 -2.01
N GLN A 31 -4.95 0.46 -2.85
CA GLN A 31 -6.31 0.86 -2.51
C GLN A 31 -7.28 -0.33 -2.45
N GLU A 32 -7.08 -1.32 -3.32
CA GLU A 32 -7.89 -2.55 -3.38
C GLU A 32 -7.72 -3.43 -2.14
N ILE A 33 -6.54 -3.44 -1.50
CA ILE A 33 -6.28 -4.29 -0.33
C ILE A 33 -6.80 -3.70 1.00
N ILE A 34 -7.08 -2.39 1.06
CA ILE A 34 -7.53 -1.73 2.30
C ILE A 34 -8.81 -2.36 2.85
N PRO A 35 -9.89 -2.56 2.06
CA PRO A 35 -11.11 -3.20 2.57
C PRO A 35 -10.88 -4.62 3.07
N GLU A 36 -10.01 -5.40 2.40
CA GLU A 36 -9.66 -6.76 2.84
C GLU A 36 -8.93 -6.74 4.19
N LEU A 37 -8.03 -5.77 4.41
CA LEU A 37 -7.34 -5.59 5.68
C LEU A 37 -8.26 -5.09 6.80
N GLU A 38 -9.19 -4.19 6.49
CA GLU A 38 -10.22 -3.74 7.45
C GLU A 38 -11.12 -4.90 7.87
N GLN A 39 -11.51 -5.75 6.93
CA GLN A 39 -12.26 -6.97 7.24
C GLN A 39 -11.44 -7.91 8.13
N LEU A 40 -10.17 -8.15 7.79
CA LEU A 40 -9.30 -9.00 8.59
C LEU A 40 -9.10 -8.45 10.01
N TYR A 41 -8.93 -7.14 10.16
CA TYR A 41 -8.86 -6.49 11.46
C TYR A 41 -10.11 -6.77 12.30
N ASN A 42 -11.29 -6.63 11.70
CA ASN A 42 -12.56 -6.91 12.37
C ASN A 42 -12.68 -8.38 12.77
N ASP A 43 -12.28 -9.30 11.89
CA ASP A 43 -12.27 -10.73 12.19
C ASP A 43 -11.34 -11.07 13.36
N PHE A 44 -10.15 -10.45 13.42
CA PHE A 44 -9.25 -10.59 14.57
C PHE A 44 -9.86 -10.03 15.85
N ALA A 45 -10.52 -8.88 15.79
CA ALA A 45 -11.17 -8.27 16.96
C ALA A 45 -12.30 -9.14 17.52
N ILE A 46 -13.10 -9.75 16.64
CA ILE A 46 -14.16 -10.70 17.03
C ILE A 46 -13.56 -11.97 17.63
N ASN A 47 -12.55 -12.54 16.98
CA ASN A 47 -11.92 -13.79 17.44
C ASN A 47 -11.17 -13.60 18.78
N ALA A 48 -10.56 -12.44 19.00
CA ALA A 48 -9.93 -12.10 20.28
C ALA A 48 -10.93 -12.20 21.45
N LEU A 49 -12.16 -11.73 21.26
CA LEU A 49 -13.22 -11.84 22.26
C LEU A 49 -13.72 -13.28 22.39
N ALA A 50 -13.86 -14.00 21.27
CA ALA A 50 -14.26 -15.41 21.29
C ALA A 50 -13.28 -16.29 22.07
N CYS A 51 -11.99 -15.95 22.08
CA CYS A 51 -11.00 -16.63 22.90
C CYS A 51 -11.30 -16.56 24.39
N LEU A 52 -12.06 -15.57 24.88
CA LEU A 52 -12.43 -15.40 26.30
C LEU A 52 -13.79 -16.03 26.66
N GLU A 53 -14.50 -16.59 25.67
CA GLU A 53 -15.75 -17.32 25.88
C GLU A 53 -15.59 -18.85 25.78
N PRO A 54 -16.31 -19.65 26.59
CA PRO A 54 -17.12 -19.22 27.72
C PRO A 54 -16.25 -18.69 28.87
N SER A 55 -16.84 -17.81 29.70
CA SER A 55 -16.25 -17.43 30.99
C SER A 55 -16.09 -18.66 31.88
N LEU A 56 -14.85 -18.98 32.26
CA LEU A 56 -14.54 -20.06 33.18
C LEU A 56 -14.70 -19.54 34.61
N ALA A 57 -15.92 -19.66 35.14
CA ALA A 57 -16.25 -19.14 36.45
C ALA A 57 -15.49 -19.91 37.55
N ALA A 58 -14.93 -19.16 38.50
CA ALA A 58 -14.10 -19.70 39.57
C ALA A 58 -14.83 -20.69 40.50
N ASP A 59 -16.17 -20.79 40.43
CA ASP A 59 -16.96 -21.75 41.19
C ASP A 59 -16.97 -23.16 40.57
N ALA A 60 -16.86 -23.28 39.24
CA ALA A 60 -16.82 -24.52 38.48
C ALA A 60 -15.43 -24.88 37.91
N TRP A 61 -14.50 -23.92 37.85
CA TRP A 61 -13.15 -24.07 37.30
C TRP A 61 -12.10 -23.76 38.38
N LYS A 62 -11.49 -24.80 38.97
CA LYS A 62 -10.55 -24.67 40.11
C LYS A 62 -9.41 -25.69 40.04
N GLY A 63 -8.29 -25.34 40.68
CA GLY A 63 -7.08 -26.18 40.79
C GLY A 63 -5.97 -25.71 39.85
N ASP A 64 -4.77 -26.23 40.05
CA ASP A 64 -3.56 -25.72 39.37
C ASP A 64 -3.68 -25.77 37.85
N ILE A 65 -4.20 -26.87 37.27
CA ILE A 65 -4.42 -27.00 35.82
C ILE A 65 -5.40 -25.96 35.28
N ALA A 66 -6.45 -25.64 36.05
CA ALA A 66 -7.44 -24.64 35.67
C ALA A 66 -6.82 -23.23 35.66
N SER A 67 -5.98 -22.92 36.65
CA SER A 67 -5.22 -21.68 36.73
C SER A 67 -4.18 -21.56 35.62
N ASP A 68 -3.42 -22.62 35.34
CA ASP A 68 -2.42 -22.67 34.26
C ASP A 68 -3.09 -22.46 32.89
N PHE A 69 -4.26 -23.07 32.68
CA PHE A 69 -5.04 -22.87 31.45
C PHE A 69 -5.51 -21.43 31.30
N ASP A 70 -6.06 -20.82 32.36
CA ASP A 70 -6.50 -19.42 32.32
C ASP A 70 -5.31 -18.47 32.09
N GLU A 71 -4.16 -18.73 32.71
CA GLU A 71 -2.95 -17.94 32.47
C GLU A 71 -2.51 -18.04 31.00
N PHE A 72 -2.42 -19.25 30.45
CA PHE A 72 -2.09 -19.48 29.04
C PHE A 72 -3.09 -18.78 28.10
N ARG A 73 -4.39 -18.94 28.36
CA ARG A 73 -5.48 -18.35 27.58
C ARG A 73 -5.38 -16.82 27.52
N ASN A 74 -5.10 -16.19 28.66
CA ASN A 74 -5.00 -14.73 28.73
C ASN A 74 -3.66 -14.22 28.17
N ARG A 75 -2.54 -14.79 28.62
CA ARG A 75 -1.20 -14.25 28.34
C ARG A 75 -0.59 -14.69 27.02
N GLU A 76 -0.95 -15.86 26.53
CA GLU A 76 -0.40 -16.36 25.27
C GLU A 76 -1.39 -16.11 24.15
N VAL A 77 -2.66 -16.51 24.32
CA VAL A 77 -3.65 -16.43 23.23
C VAL A 77 -4.20 -15.00 23.10
N TYR A 78 -4.83 -14.47 24.14
CA TYR A 78 -5.49 -13.16 24.06
C TYR A 78 -4.50 -12.01 23.86
N ASP A 79 -3.37 -12.01 24.57
CA ASP A 79 -2.33 -10.99 24.38
C ASP A 79 -1.70 -11.05 22.97
N SER A 80 -1.60 -12.23 22.34
CA SER A 80 -1.17 -12.32 20.93
C SER A 80 -2.15 -11.63 19.98
N TYR A 81 -3.47 -11.82 20.19
CA TYR A 81 -4.48 -11.10 19.44
C TYR A 81 -4.37 -9.59 19.65
N LYS A 82 -4.19 -9.16 20.91
CA LYS A 82 -3.99 -7.75 21.25
C LYS A 82 -2.77 -7.16 20.57
N GLN A 83 -1.63 -7.86 20.57
CA GLN A 83 -0.43 -7.37 19.91
C GLN A 83 -0.68 -7.13 18.42
N ILE A 84 -1.39 -8.05 17.76
CA ILE A 84 -1.74 -7.91 16.35
C ILE A 84 -2.68 -6.71 16.13
N LEU A 85 -3.72 -6.58 16.94
CA LEU A 85 -4.75 -5.53 16.82
C LEU A 85 -4.24 -4.13 17.20
N ASP A 86 -3.50 -4.02 18.28
CA ASP A 86 -3.12 -2.74 18.89
C ASP A 86 -1.77 -2.23 18.36
N GLU A 87 -0.91 -3.11 17.81
CA GLU A 87 0.41 -2.72 17.30
C GLU A 87 0.56 -2.98 15.80
N GLN A 88 0.37 -4.23 15.35
CA GLN A 88 0.75 -4.63 13.99
C GLN A 88 -0.20 -4.05 12.93
N PHE A 89 -1.52 -4.14 13.12
CA PHE A 89 -2.50 -3.56 12.20
C PHE A 89 -2.35 -2.04 12.07
N PRO A 90 -2.29 -1.26 13.17
CA PRO A 90 -2.06 0.18 13.09
C PRO A 90 -0.78 0.55 12.34
N GLN A 91 0.33 -0.17 12.58
CA GLN A 91 1.57 0.04 11.83
C GLN A 91 1.41 -0.29 10.35
N LEU A 92 0.73 -1.38 10.01
CA LEU A 92 0.46 -1.77 8.63
C LEU A 92 -0.37 -0.72 7.89
N PHE A 93 -1.47 -0.24 8.50
CA PHE A 93 -2.30 0.82 7.92
C PHE A 93 -1.50 2.11 7.72
N LEU A 94 -0.66 2.49 8.68
CA LEU A 94 0.22 3.66 8.57
C LEU A 94 1.21 3.53 7.40
N ILE A 95 1.83 2.36 7.24
CA ILE A 95 2.77 2.08 6.14
C ILE A 95 2.06 2.17 4.79
N ILE A 96 0.87 1.58 4.67
CA ILE A 96 0.07 1.62 3.44
C ILE A 96 -0.32 3.06 3.10
N GLN A 97 -0.82 3.81 4.08
CA GLN A 97 -1.22 5.21 3.89
C GLN A 97 -0.02 6.07 3.44
N SER A 98 1.12 5.94 4.12
CA SER A 98 2.35 6.64 3.74
C SER A 98 2.80 6.26 2.32
N LYS A 99 2.66 4.99 1.93
CA LYS A 99 3.03 4.56 0.58
C LYS A 99 2.07 5.11 -0.48
N ILE A 100 0.77 5.20 -0.19
CA ILE A 100 -0.23 5.83 -1.06
C ILE A 100 0.13 7.30 -1.30
N GLU A 101 0.43 8.06 -0.25
CA GLU A 101 0.82 9.47 -0.35
C GLU A 101 2.07 9.64 -1.20
N SER A 102 3.12 8.84 -0.95
CA SER A 102 4.34 8.83 -1.76
C SER A 102 4.07 8.51 -3.23
N LEU A 103 3.18 7.56 -3.54
CA LEU A 103 2.84 7.22 -4.93
C LEU A 103 2.07 8.35 -5.62
N LEU A 104 1.18 9.05 -4.92
CA LEU A 104 0.45 10.19 -5.46
C LEU A 104 1.41 11.33 -5.83
N GLU A 105 2.40 11.62 -4.97
CA GLU A 105 3.45 12.61 -5.27
C GLU A 105 4.29 12.19 -6.48
N GLU A 106 4.73 10.93 -6.55
CA GLU A 106 5.48 10.38 -7.68
C GLU A 106 4.67 10.48 -9.00
N ILE A 107 3.38 10.15 -8.97
CA ILE A 107 2.46 10.28 -10.12
C ILE A 107 2.34 11.74 -10.56
N GLN A 108 2.19 12.67 -9.62
CA GLN A 108 2.10 14.09 -9.93
C GLN A 108 3.41 14.61 -10.57
N ALA A 109 4.57 14.17 -10.07
CA ALA A 109 5.86 14.52 -10.65
C ALA A 109 6.01 13.96 -12.07
N LEU A 110 5.56 12.72 -12.31
CA LEU A 110 5.57 12.11 -13.64
C LEU A 110 4.67 12.85 -14.63
N HIS A 111 3.48 13.29 -14.23
CA HIS A 111 2.62 14.11 -15.08
C HIS A 111 3.31 15.42 -15.51
N LYS A 112 3.99 16.11 -14.59
CA LYS A 112 4.75 17.33 -14.90
C LYS A 112 5.90 17.03 -15.86
N ALA A 113 6.64 15.94 -15.64
CA ALA A 113 7.74 15.53 -16.50
C ALA A 113 7.28 15.17 -17.92
N ILE A 114 6.14 14.47 -18.05
CA ILE A 114 5.52 14.16 -19.34
C ILE A 114 5.13 15.45 -20.06
N ALA A 115 4.41 16.36 -19.39
CA ALA A 115 3.99 17.62 -20.01
C ALA A 115 5.18 18.45 -20.52
N ALA A 116 6.27 18.52 -19.75
CA ALA A 116 7.49 19.21 -20.17
C ALA A 116 8.16 18.51 -21.38
N ALA A 117 8.23 17.18 -21.37
CA ALA A 117 8.81 16.41 -22.47
C ALA A 117 7.98 16.53 -23.77
N GLU A 118 6.66 16.55 -23.67
CA GLU A 118 5.77 16.75 -24.82
C GLU A 118 5.90 18.15 -25.42
N ALA A 119 6.04 19.19 -24.58
CA ALA A 119 6.28 20.55 -25.04
C ALA A 119 7.62 20.65 -25.80
N ALA A 120 8.70 20.12 -25.22
CA ALA A 120 10.01 20.11 -25.87
C ALA A 120 10.01 19.34 -27.21
N ALA A 121 9.33 18.19 -27.27
CA ALA A 121 9.20 17.42 -28.51
C ALA A 121 8.40 18.16 -29.59
N ARG A 122 7.43 19.00 -29.20
CA ARG A 122 6.66 19.83 -30.14
C ARG A 122 7.52 20.96 -30.71
N GLU A 123 8.25 21.68 -29.85
CA GLU A 123 9.16 22.75 -30.27
C GLU A 123 10.22 22.24 -31.24
N GLU A 124 10.80 21.06 -31.01
CA GLU A 124 11.77 20.47 -31.93
C GLU A 124 11.17 20.13 -33.30
N LYS A 125 9.94 19.60 -33.32
CA LYS A 125 9.22 19.29 -34.58
C LYS A 125 8.93 20.57 -35.38
N GLU A 126 8.51 21.63 -34.71
CA GLU A 126 8.26 22.93 -35.34
C GLU A 126 9.55 23.58 -35.87
N ALA A 127 10.64 23.53 -35.10
CA ALA A 127 11.94 24.04 -35.53
C ALA A 127 12.48 23.31 -36.78
N LYS A 128 12.32 21.98 -36.83
CA LYS A 128 12.69 21.17 -38.01
C LYS A 128 11.83 21.48 -39.24
N ALA A 129 10.53 21.72 -39.05
CA ALA A 129 9.62 22.08 -40.15
C ALA A 129 9.95 23.45 -40.78
N LEU A 130 10.51 24.38 -40.00
CA LEU A 130 10.96 25.70 -40.46
C LEU A 130 12.33 25.67 -41.14
N GLN A 131 13.23 24.75 -40.75
CA GLN A 131 14.56 24.59 -41.37
C GLN A 131 14.55 23.76 -42.67
N GLY A 132 13.46 23.04 -42.95
CA GLY A 132 13.29 22.23 -44.17
C GLY A 132 12.62 22.95 -45.36
N LYS A 133 12.41 24.27 -45.28
CA LYS A 133 11.94 25.14 -46.37
C LYS A 133 13.06 26.06 -46.85
#